data_AF-A0A351FFH3-F1
#
_entry.id   AF-A0A351FFH3-F1
#
_cell.length_a   1.000
_cell.length_b   1.000
_cell.length_c   1.000
_cell.angle_alpha   90.00
_cell.angle_beta   90.00
_cell.angle_gamma   90.00
#
_symmetry.space_group_name_H-M   'P 1'
#
loop_
_entity.id
_entity.type
_entity.pdbx_description
1 polymer ?
#
loop_
_entity_poly.entity_id
_entity_poly.type
_entity_poly.pdbx_seq_one_letter_code
_entity_poly.pdbx_strand_id
1 'polypeptide(L)' 'EKARDLYKDQWLGFGENDLYRMIREAGFKHAKVEVVSKENTEPYFETILGIGKRS' A
#
# COMPACT_ATOMS: atom_id res chain seq x y z
N GLU A 1 6.34 -18.82 -5.76
CA GLU A 1 7.58 -18.40 -6.44
C GLU A 1 7.34 -18.27 -7.95
N LYS A 2 6.51 -17.29 -8.37
CA LYS A 2 6.21 -16.96 -9.79
C LYS A 2 5.96 -15.46 -10.00
N ALA A 3 5.49 -14.74 -8.97
CA ALA A 3 5.36 -13.28 -9.01
C ALA A 3 6.71 -12.55 -9.18
N ARG A 4 7.80 -13.07 -8.59
CA ARG A 4 9.13 -12.44 -8.67
C ARG A 4 9.77 -12.48 -10.07
N ASP A 5 9.41 -13.44 -10.92
CA ASP A 5 10.02 -13.57 -12.26
C ASP A 5 9.29 -12.81 -13.37
N LEU A 6 7.99 -12.50 -13.19
CA LEU A 6 7.17 -11.73 -14.15
C LEU A 6 7.30 -10.21 -13.95
N TYR A 7 7.50 -9.76 -12.71
CA TYR A 7 7.49 -8.34 -12.33
C TYR A 7 8.89 -7.80 -12.03
N LYS A 8 9.91 -8.27 -12.77
CA LYS A 8 11.35 -8.08 -12.48
C LYS A 8 11.82 -6.65 -12.15
N ASP A 9 11.05 -5.61 -12.48
CA ASP A 9 11.34 -4.21 -12.13
C ASP A 9 10.13 -3.46 -11.49
N GLN A 10 9.08 -4.17 -11.10
CA GLN A 10 7.92 -3.59 -10.43
C GLN A 10 8.04 -3.81 -8.92
N TRP A 11 8.25 -2.72 -8.20
CA TRP A 11 8.06 -2.65 -6.76
C TRP A 11 6.69 -3.29 -6.44
N LEU A 12 6.66 -4.41 -5.69
CA LEU A 12 5.44 -5.13 -5.28
C LEU A 12 4.54 -4.32 -4.30
N GLY A 13 4.71 -3.00 -4.30
CA GLY A 13 4.13 -2.06 -3.36
C GLY A 13 4.67 -2.25 -1.95
N PHE A 14 3.80 -1.93 -1.00
CA PHE A 14 4.03 -1.94 0.43
C PHE A 14 2.71 -2.33 1.10
N GLY A 15 2.77 -3.01 2.24
CA GLY A 15 1.55 -3.39 2.98
C GLY A 15 0.88 -2.19 3.64
N GLU A 16 -0.33 -2.39 4.17
CA GLU A 16 -1.05 -1.36 4.93
C GLU A 16 -0.24 -0.82 6.11
N ASN A 17 0.47 -1.71 6.82
CA ASN A 17 1.33 -1.36 7.95
C ASN A 17 2.54 -0.52 7.54
N ASP A 18 3.14 -0.81 6.38
CA ASP A 18 4.28 -0.06 5.85
C ASP A 18 3.83 1.36 5.46
N LEU A 19 2.69 1.48 4.75
CA LEU A 19 2.13 2.80 4.43
C LEU A 19 1.78 3.57 5.70
N TYR A 20 1.18 2.91 6.68
CA TYR A 20 0.85 3.53 7.97
C TYR A 20 2.12 4.08 8.63
N ARG A 21 3.18 3.27 8.69
CA ARG A 21 4.47 3.69 9.24
C ARG A 21 5.07 4.87 8.48
N MET A 22 5.09 4.83 7.14
CA MET A 22 5.58 5.93 6.32
C MET A 22 4.83 7.24 6.56
N ILE A 23 3.49 7.20 6.69
CA ILE A 23 2.68 8.38 7.00
C ILE A 23 3.06 8.98 8.37
N ARG A 24 3.30 8.11 9.38
CA ARG A 24 3.71 8.53 10.73
C ARG A 24 5.13 9.12 10.73
N GLU A 25 6.06 8.48 10.04
CA GLU A 25 7.45 8.94 9.90
C GLU A 25 7.55 10.26 9.13
N ALA A 26 6.64 10.50 8.18
CA ALA A 26 6.50 11.79 7.50
C ALA A 26 5.89 12.91 8.38
N GLY A 27 5.57 12.63 9.65
CA GLY A 27 5.08 13.61 10.62
C GLY A 27 3.56 13.85 10.61
N PHE A 28 2.79 13.06 9.86
CA PHE A 28 1.33 13.17 9.87
C PHE A 28 0.75 12.50 11.13
N LYS A 29 -0.26 13.15 11.71
CA LYS A 29 -1.04 12.65 12.86
C LYS A 29 -2.31 11.95 12.38
N HIS A 30 -2.96 11.18 13.25
CA HIS A 30 -4.21 10.46 12.94
C HIS A 30 -4.14 9.65 11.64
N ALA A 31 -3.05 8.88 11.46
CA ALA A 31 -2.87 8.07 10.26
C ALA A 31 -3.93 6.95 10.22
N LYS A 32 -4.50 6.71 9.04
CA LYS A 32 -5.38 5.57 8.73
C LYS A 32 -4.97 5.00 7.39
N VAL A 33 -4.94 3.69 7.26
CA VAL A 33 -4.75 2.99 5.98
C VAL A 33 -5.87 1.96 5.83
N GLU A 34 -6.42 1.84 4.63
CA GLU A 34 -7.43 0.82 4.31
C GLU A 34 -7.36 0.39 2.84
N VAL A 35 -7.68 -0.87 2.54
CA VAL A 35 -7.94 -1.33 1.18
C VAL A 35 -9.27 -0.76 0.68
N VAL A 36 -9.23 0.01 -0.42
CA VAL A 36 -10.40 0.67 -1.00
C VAL A 36 -10.87 0.04 -2.32
N SER A 37 -10.04 -0.80 -2.93
CA SER A 37 -10.40 -1.53 -4.14
C SER A 37 -9.63 -2.84 -4.23
N LYS A 38 -10.26 -3.85 -4.83
CA LYS A 38 -9.65 -5.13 -5.17
C LYS A 38 -10.07 -5.52 -6.58
N GLU A 39 -9.12 -5.87 -7.43
CA GLU A 39 -9.40 -6.34 -8.78
C GLU A 39 -9.90 -7.79 -8.75
N ASN A 40 -10.82 -8.13 -9.67
CA ASN A 40 -11.44 -9.47 -9.73
C ASN A 40 -10.71 -10.43 -10.68
N THR A 41 -9.60 -10.01 -11.27
CA THR A 41 -8.81 -10.79 -12.23
C THR A 41 -7.41 -11.00 -11.69
N GLU A 42 -6.80 -12.17 -11.96
CA GLU A 42 -5.41 -12.42 -11.60
C GLU A 42 -4.49 -11.29 -12.12
N PRO A 43 -3.59 -10.75 -11.27
CA PRO A 43 -3.15 -11.26 -9.97
C PRO A 43 -3.92 -10.72 -8.74
N TYR A 44 -5.10 -10.13 -8.91
CA TYR A 44 -5.97 -9.59 -7.86
C TYR A 44 -5.33 -8.45 -7.07
N PHE A 45 -4.90 -7.40 -7.78
CA PHE A 45 -4.28 -6.26 -7.12
C PHE A 45 -5.24 -5.57 -6.14
N GLU A 46 -4.68 -5.10 -5.03
CA GLU A 46 -5.37 -4.30 -4.03
C GLU A 46 -4.88 -2.86 -4.10
N THR A 47 -5.82 -1.91 -4.04
CA THR A 47 -5.51 -0.49 -3.86
C THR A 47 -5.67 -0.12 -2.41
N ILE A 48 -4.63 0.44 -1.79
CA ILE A 48 -4.66 0.93 -0.42
C ILE A 48 -4.66 2.46 -0.39
N LEU A 49 -5.52 3.03 0.46
CA LEU A 49 -5.63 4.46 0.69
C LEU A 49 -5.07 4.81 2.07
N GLY A 50 -4.08 5.71 2.11
CA GLY A 50 -3.54 6.27 3.33
C GLY A 50 -4.02 7.71 3.56
N ILE A 51 -4.50 8.01 4.76
CA ILE A 51 -4.96 9.34 5.18
C ILE A 51 -4.16 9.75 6.42
N GLY A 52 -3.76 11.02 6.48
CA GLY A 52 -3.12 11.60 7.65
C GLY A 52 -3.41 13.09 7.77
N LYS A 53 -3.42 13.61 9.00
CA LYS A 53 -3.63 15.03 9.29
C LYS A 53 -2.31 15.71 9.63
N ARG A 54 -1.94 16.75 8.88
CA ARG A 54 -0.84 17.66 9.22
C ARG A 54 -1.42 18.95 9.77
N SER A 55 -0.97 19.34 10.96
CA SER A 55 -1.30 20.60 11.64
C SER A 55 -0.19 21.59 11.46
#